data_AF-A0A936GM17-F1
#
_entry.id   AF-A0A936GM17-F1
#
_cell.length_a   1.000
_cell.length_b   1.000
_cell.length_c   1.000
_cell.angle_alpha   90.00
_cell.angle_beta   90.00
_cell.angle_gamma   90.00
#
_symmetry.space_group_name_H-M   'P 1'
#
loop_
_entity.id
_entity.type
_entity.pdbx_description
1 polymer ?
#
loop_
_entity_poly.entity_id
_entity_poly.type
_entity_poly.pdbx_seq_one_letter_code
_entity_poly.pdbx_strand_id
1 'polypeptide(L)'
;MLKILRLCFFMAALNCFNAFAQNEETSVDLLSQIESLQTQSGIQIEGIDKIQNDVKAKTYGNSEQQIKQLFAAYNHIAIRNKKGIIERIVILNKKPPKKESRIVLPTKRQGSHFTVEVAVSGDGRLWQDAVMVLDTGADLVVLPESMIESIGLADSRFTQAKMQTANGEADAKIGL
;
A
#
# COMPACT_ATOMS: atom_id res chain seq x y z
N MET A 1 57.34 -69.06 6.53
CA MET A 1 57.04 -68.56 5.17
C MET A 1 56.82 -67.05 5.29
N LEU A 2 57.66 -66.22 4.62
CA LEU A 2 57.59 -64.74 4.38
C LEU A 2 57.14 -63.81 5.56
N LYS A 3 57.97 -63.03 6.29
CA LYS A 3 58.94 -61.95 5.99
C LYS A 3 58.36 -60.70 5.25
N ILE A 4 58.57 -59.52 5.89
CA ILE A 4 58.91 -58.18 5.33
C ILE A 4 57.70 -57.30 4.91
N LEU A 5 57.63 -55.96 5.07
CA LEU A 5 58.38 -54.89 5.75
C LEU A 5 57.75 -53.58 5.23
N ARG A 6 57.39 -52.67 6.15
CA ARG A 6 57.38 -51.18 6.08
C ARG A 6 56.87 -50.39 4.86
N LEU A 7 56.44 -49.19 5.25
CA LEU A 7 56.79 -47.88 4.66
C LEU A 7 55.93 -47.43 3.46
N CYS A 8 55.22 -46.32 3.67
CA CYS A 8 55.59 -45.00 3.18
C CYS A 8 54.35 -44.21 2.76
N PHE A 9 54.36 -42.93 3.16
CA PHE A 9 53.73 -41.82 2.45
C PHE A 9 52.21 -41.80 2.38
N PHE A 10 51.58 -40.95 3.18
CA PHE A 10 50.72 -39.91 2.61
C PHE A 10 50.64 -38.71 3.58
N MET A 11 51.77 -38.02 3.71
CA MET A 11 51.80 -36.60 4.04
C MET A 11 51.64 -35.85 2.69
N ALA A 12 50.43 -35.44 2.38
CA ALA A 12 50.14 -34.37 1.43
C ALA A 12 49.01 -33.57 2.11
N ALA A 13 49.35 -32.49 2.81
CA ALA A 13 49.42 -31.15 2.22
C ALA A 13 48.06 -30.79 1.60
N LEU A 14 47.24 -30.05 2.36
CA LEU A 14 47.08 -28.60 2.21
C LEU A 14 45.95 -28.27 1.21
N ASN A 15 44.99 -27.49 1.69
CA ASN A 15 44.12 -26.61 0.91
C ASN A 15 43.07 -27.27 -0.02
N CYS A 16 41.94 -27.68 0.57
CA CYS A 16 40.64 -27.60 -0.10
C CYS A 16 39.57 -27.04 0.86
N PHE A 17 39.92 -26.02 1.65
CA PHE A 17 38.94 -25.03 2.11
C PHE A 17 39.04 -23.87 1.12
N ASN A 18 38.14 -23.84 0.14
CA ASN A 18 37.64 -22.64 -0.55
C ASN A 18 37.02 -23.05 -1.89
N ALA A 19 35.75 -23.40 -1.85
CA ALA A 19 34.86 -23.17 -2.97
C ALA A 19 33.42 -22.94 -2.45
N PHE A 20 33.29 -22.10 -1.42
CA PHE A 20 32.09 -21.27 -1.31
C PHE A 20 32.24 -20.16 -2.36
N ALA A 21 32.07 -20.52 -3.63
CA ALA A 21 31.63 -19.55 -4.62
C ALA A 21 30.11 -19.49 -4.47
N GLN A 22 29.65 -18.84 -3.39
CA GLN A 22 28.33 -18.24 -3.42
C GLN A 22 28.40 -17.23 -4.56
N ASN A 23 27.73 -17.56 -5.65
CA ASN A 23 27.21 -16.56 -6.57
C ASN A 23 26.28 -15.67 -5.73
N GLU A 24 26.82 -14.64 -5.11
CA GLU A 24 26.05 -13.46 -4.74
C GLU A 24 25.60 -12.84 -6.07
N GLU A 25 24.43 -13.28 -6.53
CA GLU A 25 23.61 -12.43 -7.39
C GLU A 25 23.49 -11.09 -6.68
N THR A 26 24.25 -10.09 -7.15
CA THR A 26 24.11 -8.70 -6.77
C THR A 26 22.74 -8.20 -7.23
N SER A 27 21.68 -8.66 -6.56
CA SER A 27 20.41 -7.96 -6.57
C SER A 27 20.70 -6.65 -5.83
N VAL A 28 20.85 -5.56 -6.58
CA VAL A 28 21.06 -4.22 -6.01
C VAL A 28 19.93 -3.97 -5.02
N ASP A 29 20.22 -4.11 -3.73
CA ASP A 29 19.25 -3.97 -2.66
C ASP A 29 19.00 -2.48 -2.37
N LEU A 30 17.99 -2.20 -1.54
CA LEU A 30 17.68 -0.84 -1.13
C LEU A 30 18.86 -0.18 -0.39
N LEU A 31 19.63 -0.98 0.35
CA LEU A 31 20.80 -0.53 1.11
C LEU A 31 21.88 0.04 0.19
N SER A 32 22.26 -0.69 -0.84
CA SER A 32 23.27 -0.29 -1.84
C SER A 32 22.88 1.01 -2.56
N GLN A 33 21.58 1.23 -2.81
CA GLN A 33 21.10 2.48 -3.40
C GLN A 33 21.20 3.67 -2.45
N ILE A 34 20.95 3.43 -1.18
CA ILE A 34 21.05 4.45 -0.14
C ILE A 34 22.51 4.85 0.06
N GLU A 35 23.43 3.89 0.10
CA GLU A 35 24.88 4.16 0.17
C GLU A 35 25.38 4.96 -1.05
N SER A 36 24.90 4.61 -2.24
CA SER A 36 25.18 5.36 -3.48
C SER A 36 24.69 6.80 -3.37
N LEU A 37 23.48 7.01 -2.83
CA LEU A 37 22.92 8.34 -2.60
C LEU A 37 23.79 9.15 -1.62
N GLN A 38 24.25 8.56 -0.51
CA GLN A 38 25.12 9.25 0.45
C GLN A 38 26.42 9.74 -0.22
N THR A 39 27.02 8.86 -1.03
CA THR A 39 28.27 9.16 -1.73
C THR A 39 28.10 10.26 -2.80
N GLN A 40 26.99 10.23 -3.54
CA GLN A 40 26.75 11.18 -4.64
C GLN A 40 26.23 12.55 -4.18
N SER A 41 25.41 12.58 -3.13
CA SER A 41 24.70 13.80 -2.71
C SER A 41 25.27 14.43 -1.44
N GLY A 42 26.15 13.73 -0.71
CA GLY A 42 26.68 14.19 0.58
C GLY A 42 25.64 14.19 1.71
N ILE A 43 24.48 13.57 1.50
CA ILE A 43 23.41 13.47 2.51
C ILE A 43 23.80 12.43 3.55
N GLN A 44 23.70 12.80 4.83
CA GLN A 44 23.88 11.87 5.95
C GLN A 44 22.59 11.08 6.20
N ILE A 45 22.70 9.77 6.37
CA ILE A 45 21.53 8.91 6.62
C ILE A 45 21.77 8.16 7.92
N GLU A 46 20.90 8.41 8.89
CA GLU A 46 20.93 7.80 10.21
C GLU A 46 19.81 6.75 10.33
N GLY A 47 20.10 5.63 11.01
CA GLY A 47 19.16 4.52 11.15
C GLY A 47 19.14 3.57 9.96
N ILE A 48 20.26 3.45 9.22
CA ILE A 48 20.36 2.59 8.04
C ILE A 48 20.19 1.11 8.38
N ASP A 49 20.53 0.72 9.60
CA ASP A 49 20.30 -0.60 10.21
C ASP A 49 18.82 -1.01 10.24
N LYS A 50 17.91 -0.04 10.16
CA LYS A 50 16.45 -0.29 10.12
C LYS A 50 15.96 -0.71 8.73
N ILE A 51 16.82 -0.62 7.72
CA ILE A 51 16.52 -1.04 6.35
C ILE A 51 16.89 -2.52 6.24
N GLN A 52 15.89 -3.38 6.45
CA GLN A 52 16.04 -4.82 6.38
C GLN A 52 16.01 -5.26 4.92
N ASN A 53 17.10 -5.83 4.38
CA ASN A 53 17.25 -6.47 3.04
C ASN A 53 16.09 -6.21 2.06
N ASP A 54 15.80 -4.92 1.84
CA ASP A 54 14.56 -4.52 1.20
C ASP A 54 14.81 -4.40 -0.29
N VAL A 55 13.75 -4.65 -1.06
CA VAL A 55 13.83 -4.59 -2.52
C VAL A 55 14.12 -3.15 -2.95
N LYS A 56 14.95 -3.04 -3.99
CA LYS A 56 15.21 -1.79 -4.72
C LYS A 56 13.96 -0.94 -4.92
N ALA A 57 14.03 0.33 -4.50
CA ALA A 57 12.99 1.29 -4.81
C ALA A 57 13.13 1.76 -6.26
N LYS A 58 12.01 1.88 -6.96
CA LYS A 58 11.97 2.57 -8.26
C LYS A 58 11.95 4.06 -8.00
N THR A 59 12.99 4.76 -8.43
CA THR A 59 13.12 6.21 -8.25
C THR A 59 13.13 6.94 -9.60
N TYR A 60 12.45 8.08 -9.66
CA TYR A 60 12.29 8.92 -10.84
C TYR A 60 12.23 10.39 -10.44
N GLY A 61 12.64 11.28 -11.36
CA GLY A 61 12.56 12.73 -11.17
C GLY A 61 13.79 13.32 -10.49
N ASN A 62 13.62 14.49 -9.87
CA ASN A 62 14.70 15.23 -9.21
C ASN A 62 15.12 14.59 -7.87
N SER A 63 16.25 15.02 -7.31
CA SER A 63 16.84 14.42 -6.09
C SER A 63 15.86 14.36 -4.92
N GLU A 64 15.02 15.38 -4.74
CA GLU A 64 14.03 15.39 -3.65
C GLU A 64 12.89 14.37 -3.88
N GLN A 65 12.43 14.24 -5.12
CA GLN A 65 11.45 13.23 -5.51
C GLN A 65 12.02 11.81 -5.35
N GLN A 66 13.27 11.61 -5.75
CA GLN A 66 13.97 10.33 -5.59
C GLN A 66 14.13 9.96 -4.12
N ILE A 67 14.52 10.91 -3.25
CA ILE A 67 14.59 10.71 -1.79
C ILE A 67 13.21 10.32 -1.24
N LYS A 68 12.16 11.07 -1.60
CA LYS A 68 10.80 10.79 -1.13
C LYS A 68 10.34 9.37 -1.51
N GLN A 69 10.70 8.92 -2.72
CA GLN A 69 10.37 7.57 -3.21
C GLN A 69 11.21 6.49 -2.53
N LEU A 70 12.51 6.73 -2.34
CA LEU A 70 13.44 5.81 -1.69
C LEU A 70 13.00 5.51 -0.25
N PHE A 71 12.54 6.52 0.49
CA PHE A 71 12.06 6.39 1.87
C PHE A 71 10.53 6.28 1.99
N ALA A 72 9.80 6.00 0.90
CA ALA A 72 8.34 5.96 0.92
C ALA A 72 7.78 4.93 1.91
N ALA A 73 8.45 3.78 2.03
CA ALA A 73 8.10 2.69 2.95
C ALA A 73 8.51 2.95 4.41
N TYR A 74 9.14 4.08 4.71
CA TYR A 74 9.72 4.39 6.01
C TYR A 74 9.18 5.70 6.58
N ASN A 75 8.98 5.73 7.88
CA ASN A 75 8.82 6.99 8.60
C ASN A 75 10.21 7.60 8.77
N HIS A 76 10.38 8.83 8.31
CA HIS A 76 11.68 9.51 8.30
C HIS A 76 11.52 11.01 8.51
N ILE A 77 12.59 11.64 8.99
CA ILE A 77 12.70 13.10 9.13
C ILE A 77 13.79 13.56 8.18
N ALA A 78 13.48 14.50 7.29
CA ALA A 78 14.46 15.16 6.43
C ALA A 78 14.86 16.51 7.04
N ILE A 79 16.13 16.65 7.40
CA ILE A 79 16.72 17.87 7.95
C ILE A 79 17.38 18.63 6.80
N ARG A 80 17.09 19.93 6.74
CA ARG A 80 17.58 20.83 5.69
C ARG A 80 18.48 21.90 6.28
N ASN A 81 19.48 22.30 5.51
CA ASN A 81 20.35 23.40 5.86
C ASN A 81 19.67 24.77 5.63
N LYS A 82 20.39 25.86 5.95
CA LYS A 82 19.92 27.25 5.76
C LYS A 82 19.56 27.61 4.31
N LYS A 83 20.00 26.83 3.32
CA LYS A 83 19.69 27.00 1.89
C LYS A 83 18.48 26.17 1.44
N GLY A 84 17.85 25.42 2.35
CA GLY A 84 16.70 24.56 2.04
C GLY A 84 17.06 23.21 1.41
N ILE A 85 18.35 22.87 1.33
CA ILE A 85 18.83 21.61 0.77
C ILE A 85 18.84 20.55 1.87
N ILE A 86 18.35 19.34 1.56
CA ILE A 86 18.38 18.20 2.49
C ILE A 86 19.85 17.82 2.73
N GLU A 87 20.28 17.84 3.98
CA GLU A 87 21.63 17.45 4.38
C GLU A 87 21.63 16.17 5.23
N ARG A 88 20.51 15.83 5.85
CA ARG A 88 20.39 14.64 6.70
C ARG A 88 18.99 14.03 6.65
N ILE A 89 18.93 12.70 6.67
CA ILE A 89 17.69 11.93 6.79
C ILE A 89 17.82 10.98 7.99
N VAL A 90 16.86 11.02 8.89
CA VAL A 90 16.79 10.13 10.06
C VAL A 90 15.65 9.15 9.88
N ILE A 91 15.96 7.85 9.81
CA ILE A 91 14.98 6.78 9.66
C ILE A 91 14.47 6.38 11.04
N LEU A 92 13.16 6.48 11.24
CA LEU A 92 12.52 6.16 12.52
C LEU A 92 12.16 4.68 12.59
N ASN A 93 11.35 4.21 11.65
CA ASN A 93 10.91 2.82 11.53
C ASN A 93 10.29 2.55 10.14
N LYS A 94 10.18 1.27 9.77
CA LYS A 94 9.41 0.84 8.60
C LYS A 94 7.92 1.10 8.85
N LYS A 95 7.22 1.66 7.86
CA LYS A 95 5.77 1.82 7.93
C LYS A 95 5.12 0.44 7.99
N PRO A 96 4.06 0.27 8.78
CA PRO A 96 3.27 -0.95 8.70
C PRO A 96 2.79 -1.12 7.25
N PRO A 97 2.75 -2.35 6.71
CA PRO A 97 2.23 -2.57 5.37
C PRO A 97 0.81 -2.00 5.33
N LYS A 98 0.57 -1.09 4.39
CA LYS A 98 -0.77 -0.60 4.10
C LYS A 98 -1.54 -1.81 3.60
N LYS A 99 -2.32 -2.46 4.47
CA LYS A 99 -3.28 -3.47 4.03
C LYS A 99 -4.26 -2.73 3.14
N GLU A 100 -4.10 -2.91 1.83
CA GLU A 100 -5.18 -2.61 0.90
C GLU A 100 -6.28 -3.62 1.22
N SER A 101 -7.16 -3.25 2.15
CA SER A 101 -8.34 -4.04 2.44
C SER A 101 -9.22 -3.94 1.21
N ARG A 102 -9.17 -4.96 0.35
CA ARG A 102 -10.16 -5.15 -0.70
C ARG A 102 -11.51 -5.33 -0.02
N ILE A 103 -12.39 -4.34 -0.16
CA ILE A 103 -13.77 -4.46 0.31
C ILE A 103 -14.46 -5.41 -0.66
N VAL A 104 -14.88 -6.58 -0.15
CA VAL A 104 -15.68 -7.55 -0.89
C VAL A 104 -17.06 -7.56 -0.25
N LEU A 105 -18.06 -7.12 -1.02
CA LEU A 105 -19.45 -7.14 -0.58
C LEU A 105 -20.11 -8.44 -1.08
N PRO A 106 -20.66 -9.29 -0.20
CA PRO A 106 -21.47 -10.42 -0.63
C PRO A 106 -22.75 -9.90 -1.27
N THR A 107 -23.11 -10.44 -2.44
CA THR A 107 -24.29 -10.04 -3.19
C THR A 107 -25.20 -11.23 -3.43
N LYS A 108 -26.50 -10.95 -3.58
CA LYS A 108 -27.49 -11.91 -4.05
C LYS A 108 -27.91 -11.53 -5.46
N ARG A 109 -28.21 -12.51 -6.31
CA ARG A 109 -28.76 -12.25 -7.63
C ARG A 109 -30.28 -12.31 -7.57
N GLN A 110 -30.95 -11.24 -7.96
CA GLN A 110 -32.41 -11.13 -8.01
C GLN A 110 -32.83 -10.75 -9.44
N GLY A 111 -33.33 -11.73 -10.19
CA GLY A 111 -33.63 -11.56 -11.61
C GLY A 111 -32.38 -11.21 -12.42
N SER A 112 -32.42 -10.07 -13.12
CA SER A 112 -31.30 -9.51 -13.89
C SER A 112 -30.33 -8.67 -13.07
N HIS A 113 -30.61 -8.40 -11.80
CA HIS A 113 -29.84 -7.46 -10.98
C HIS A 113 -29.11 -8.16 -9.83
N PHE A 114 -28.05 -7.52 -9.34
CA PHE A 114 -27.43 -7.87 -8.06
C PHE A 114 -28.00 -6.98 -6.96
N THR A 115 -28.25 -7.58 -5.81
CA THR A 115 -28.69 -6.89 -4.60
C THR A 115 -27.74 -7.11 -3.45
N VAL A 116 -27.71 -6.14 -2.54
CA VAL A 116 -26.94 -6.17 -1.31
C VAL A 116 -27.83 -5.75 -0.14
N GLU A 117 -27.69 -6.44 0.98
CA GLU A 117 -28.30 -6.06 2.24
C GLU A 117 -27.37 -5.08 2.96
N VAL A 118 -27.89 -3.89 3.29
CA VAL A 118 -27.13 -2.82 3.94
C VAL A 118 -27.96 -2.17 5.04
N ALA A 119 -27.28 -1.59 6.02
CA ALA A 119 -27.89 -0.65 6.95
C ALA A 119 -27.57 0.77 6.49
N VAL A 120 -28.60 1.60 6.32
CA VAL A 120 -28.49 2.98 5.85
C VAL A 120 -28.82 3.93 6.99
N SER A 121 -28.01 4.98 7.13
CA SER A 121 -28.28 6.11 8.02
C SER A 121 -27.93 7.40 7.30
N GLY A 122 -28.77 8.42 7.44
CA GLY A 122 -28.52 9.73 6.86
C GLY A 122 -27.63 10.61 7.73
N ASP A 123 -27.72 10.49 9.05
CA ASP A 123 -26.96 11.31 10.00
C ASP A 123 -26.25 10.53 11.12
N GLY A 124 -26.29 9.20 11.05
CA GLY A 124 -25.69 8.27 12.00
C GLY A 124 -26.54 7.94 13.23
N ARG A 125 -27.69 8.61 13.44
CA ARG A 125 -28.53 8.40 14.64
C ARG A 125 -29.53 7.25 14.47
N LEU A 126 -30.19 7.19 13.32
CA LEU A 126 -31.17 6.15 12.99
C LEU A 126 -30.64 5.30 11.83
N TRP A 127 -30.69 3.98 11.99
CA TRP A 127 -30.23 3.00 11.02
C TRP A 127 -31.40 2.15 10.56
N GLN A 128 -31.55 2.01 9.25
CA GLN A 128 -32.60 1.22 8.62
C GLN A 128 -31.97 0.19 7.69
N ASP A 129 -32.31 -1.08 7.91
CA ASP A 129 -31.94 -2.15 6.99
C ASP A 129 -32.71 -1.99 5.67
N ALA A 130 -31.98 -2.14 4.57
CA ALA A 130 -32.51 -2.02 3.22
C ALA A 130 -31.84 -3.05 2.29
N VAL A 131 -32.60 -3.51 1.30
CA VAL A 131 -32.07 -4.26 0.16
C VAL A 131 -31.89 -3.28 -0.98
N MET A 132 -30.64 -3.09 -1.41
CA MET A 132 -30.29 -2.15 -2.46
C MET A 132 -29.86 -2.88 -3.73
N VAL A 133 -30.23 -2.32 -4.89
CA VAL A 133 -29.77 -2.78 -6.20
C VAL A 133 -28.42 -2.17 -6.52
N LEU A 134 -27.50 -3.00 -7.02
CA LEU A 134 -26.23 -2.52 -7.55
C LEU A 134 -26.41 -2.06 -9.00
N ASP A 135 -26.36 -0.75 -9.20
CA ASP A 135 -26.41 -0.13 -10.52
C ASP A 135 -25.12 0.68 -10.77
N THR A 136 -24.30 0.19 -11.70
CA THR A 136 -23.04 0.85 -12.07
C THR A 136 -23.23 2.05 -13.00
N GLY A 137 -24.44 2.26 -13.52
CA GLY A 137 -24.78 3.40 -14.37
C GLY A 137 -25.35 4.59 -13.61
N ALA A 138 -25.56 4.47 -12.30
CA ALA A 138 -26.13 5.54 -11.47
C ALA A 138 -25.03 6.41 -10.85
N ASP A 139 -25.17 7.74 -10.96
CA ASP A 139 -24.28 8.71 -10.32
C ASP A 139 -24.64 8.95 -8.84
N LEU A 140 -25.88 8.63 -8.44
CA LEU A 140 -26.44 8.92 -7.12
C LEU A 140 -27.05 7.68 -6.49
N VAL A 141 -26.98 7.62 -5.16
CA VAL A 141 -27.77 6.66 -4.38
C VAL A 141 -29.21 7.16 -4.30
N VAL A 142 -30.15 6.32 -4.74
CA VAL A 142 -31.58 6.63 -4.72
C VAL A 142 -32.26 5.81 -3.62
N LEU A 143 -32.99 6.50 -2.75
CA LEU A 143 -33.79 5.90 -1.68
C LEU A 143 -35.25 6.34 -1.84
N PRO A 144 -36.23 5.51 -1.42
CA PRO A 144 -37.62 5.94 -1.32
C PRO A 144 -37.77 7.15 -0.40
N GLU A 145 -38.63 8.11 -0.77
CA GLU A 145 -38.92 9.29 0.04
C GLU A 145 -39.39 8.94 1.47
N SER A 146 -40.13 7.83 1.60
CA SER A 146 -40.58 7.30 2.89
C SER A 146 -39.44 6.94 3.85
N MET A 147 -38.19 6.84 3.37
CA MET A 147 -37.02 6.56 4.22
C MET A 147 -36.40 7.82 4.83
N ILE A 148 -36.77 9.03 4.41
CA ILE A 148 -36.12 10.28 4.87
C ILE A 148 -36.12 10.36 6.41
N GLU A 149 -37.28 10.24 7.04
CA GLU A 149 -37.38 10.32 8.50
C GLU A 149 -36.81 9.08 9.19
N SER A 150 -36.96 7.88 8.59
CA SER A 150 -36.51 6.63 9.20
C SER A 150 -34.99 6.49 9.26
N ILE A 151 -34.25 7.22 8.42
CA ILE A 151 -32.78 7.31 8.46
C ILE A 151 -32.27 8.57 9.16
N GLY A 152 -33.14 9.31 9.85
CA GLY A 152 -32.78 10.46 10.68
C GLY A 152 -32.64 11.79 9.94
N LEU A 153 -33.05 11.85 8.66
CA LEU A 153 -33.02 13.09 7.88
C LEU A 153 -34.32 13.86 8.03
N ALA A 154 -34.25 15.17 7.75
CA ALA A 154 -35.40 16.05 7.73
C ALA A 154 -35.66 16.50 6.29
N ASP A 155 -36.93 16.55 5.89
CA ASP A 155 -37.33 16.88 4.52
C ASP A 155 -36.82 18.26 4.06
N SER A 156 -36.68 19.20 5.00
CA SER A 156 -36.15 20.54 4.76
C SER A 156 -34.69 20.58 4.28
N ARG A 157 -33.96 19.44 4.33
CA ARG A 157 -32.58 19.34 3.84
C ARG A 157 -32.49 18.99 2.35
N PHE A 158 -33.63 18.77 1.69
CA PHE A 158 -33.66 18.37 0.30
C PHE A 158 -34.19 19.50 -0.58
N THR A 159 -33.65 19.57 -1.80
CA THR A 159 -34.18 20.43 -2.86
C THR A 159 -34.92 19.58 -3.87
N GLN A 160 -36.10 20.03 -4.31
CA GLN A 160 -36.84 19.37 -5.37
C GLN A 160 -36.09 19.49 -6.70
N ALA A 161 -36.02 18.38 -7.43
CA ALA A 161 -35.39 18.32 -8.74
C ALA A 161 -36.17 17.38 -9.66
N LYS A 162 -36.13 17.67 -10.97
CA LYS A 162 -36.55 16.72 -12.00
C LYS A 162 -35.34 15.89 -12.39
N MET A 163 -35.47 14.57 -12.35
CA MET A 163 -34.41 13.63 -12.72
C MET A 163 -34.82 12.81 -13.93
N GLN A 164 -33.92 12.68 -14.89
CA GLN A 164 -34.10 11.78 -16.01
C GLN A 164 -33.86 10.33 -15.54
N THR A 165 -34.84 9.47 -15.74
CA THR A 165 -34.75 8.02 -15.52
C THR A 165 -34.87 7.28 -16.83
N ALA A 166 -34.62 5.97 -16.82
CA ALA A 166 -34.85 5.09 -17.97
C ALA A 166 -36.33 5.09 -18.44
N ASN A 167 -37.26 5.45 -17.54
CA ASN A 167 -38.70 5.47 -17.81
C ASN A 167 -39.24 6.89 -18.08
N GLY A 168 -38.37 7.89 -18.21
CA GLY A 168 -38.74 9.30 -18.39
C GLY A 168 -38.36 10.19 -17.21
N GLU A 169 -38.84 11.43 -17.20
CA GLU A 169 -38.61 12.36 -16.09
C GLU A 169 -39.40 11.94 -14.84
N ALA A 170 -38.74 12.01 -13.69
CA ALA A 170 -39.33 11.75 -12.38
C ALA A 170 -39.06 12.90 -11.42
N ASP A 171 -40.00 13.15 -10.51
CA ASP A 171 -39.80 14.04 -9.37
C ASP A 171 -38.89 13.39 -8.35
N ALA A 172 -37.87 14.12 -7.89
CA ALA A 172 -36.91 13.66 -6.91
C ALA A 172 -36.57 14.75 -5.89
N LYS A 173 -36.03 14.32 -4.76
CA LYS A 173 -35.49 15.17 -3.71
C LYS A 173 -33.99 14.90 -3.62
N ILE A 174 -33.17 15.93 -3.83
CA ILE A 174 -31.71 15.81 -3.78
C ILE A 174 -31.21 16.47 -2.49
N GLY A 175 -30.52 15.69 -1.67
CA GLY A 175 -29.81 16.16 -0.48
C GLY A 175 -28.35 16.40 -0.81
N LEU A 176 -27.80 17.52 -0.34
CA LEU A 176 -26.37 17.86 -0.41
C LEU A 176 -25.68 17.57 0.93
#